data_AF-A0A2N2P097-F1
#
_entry.id   AF-A0A2N2P097-F1
#
_cell.length_a   1.000
_cell.length_b   1.000
_cell.length_c   1.000
_cell.angle_alpha   90.00
_cell.angle_beta   90.00
_cell.angle_gamma   90.00
#
_symmetry.space_group_name_H-M   'P 1'
#
loop_
_entity.id
_entity.type
_entity.pdbx_description
1 polymer ?
#
loop_
_entity_poly.entity_id
_entity_poly.type
_entity_poly.pdbx_seq_one_letter_code
_entity_poly.pdbx_strand_id
1 'polypeptide(L)'
;MSNFPAWFNRAYKRWSRSQAGEEDFIAFCDLLGYPPSKVLGWLHGEYLPEGPEILSIAGTLGTEVYSTIGLPAVDPELMKIYHAFSHLHGEFRSRLAQALWEAENEIEQKRILSNSEEAKAILNDAFIRWGLTQ
;
A
#
# COMPACT_ATOMS: atom_id res chain seq x y z
N MET A 1 -1.28 8.08 -21.44
CA MET A 1 -2.30 7.45 -20.58
C MET A 1 -1.61 6.40 -19.74
N SER A 2 -1.87 6.36 -18.43
CA SER A 2 -1.28 5.36 -17.53
C SER A 2 -1.70 3.95 -17.95
N ASN A 3 -0.77 2.99 -17.96
CA ASN A 3 -1.04 1.58 -18.26
C ASN A 3 -1.56 0.82 -17.02
N PHE A 4 -1.88 1.54 -15.95
CA PHE A 4 -2.25 0.98 -14.66
C PHE A 4 -3.48 0.07 -14.70
N PRO A 5 -4.64 0.44 -15.29
CA PRO A 5 -5.79 -0.45 -15.26
C PRO A 5 -5.49 -1.80 -15.93
N ALA A 6 -4.75 -1.80 -17.04
CA ALA A 6 -4.36 -3.02 -17.73
C ALA A 6 -3.35 -3.86 -16.93
N TRP A 7 -2.38 -3.21 -16.27
CA TRP A 7 -1.43 -3.89 -15.38
C TRP A 7 -2.15 -4.48 -14.16
N PHE A 8 -3.00 -3.70 -13.50
CA PHE A 8 -3.73 -4.07 -12.29
C PHE A 8 -4.68 -5.24 -12.56
N ASN A 9 -5.39 -5.23 -13.69
CA ASN A 9 -6.20 -6.37 -14.14
C ASN A 9 -5.37 -7.66 -14.32
N ARG A 10 -4.15 -7.56 -14.87
CA ARG A 10 -3.25 -8.72 -15.00
C ARG A 10 -2.74 -9.20 -13.65
N ALA A 11 -2.41 -8.28 -12.75
CA ALA A 11 -1.95 -8.59 -11.40
C ALA A 11 -3.05 -9.28 -10.58
N TYR A 12 -4.28 -8.76 -10.59
CA TYR A 12 -5.46 -9.39 -9.98
C TYR A 12 -5.70 -10.80 -10.53
N LYS A 13 -5.69 -10.98 -11.86
CA LYS A 13 -5.86 -12.31 -12.49
C LYS A 13 -4.76 -13.29 -12.09
N ARG A 14 -3.52 -12.82 -11.92
CA ARG A 14 -2.40 -13.66 -11.48
C ARG A 14 -2.60 -14.08 -10.02
N TRP A 15 -2.95 -13.12 -9.16
CA TRP A 15 -3.22 -13.38 -7.75
C TRP A 15 -4.39 -14.36 -7.57
N SER A 16 -5.52 -14.14 -8.26
CA SER A 16 -6.70 -15.01 -8.16
C SER A 16 -6.38 -16.45 -8.59
N ARG A 17 -5.53 -16.62 -9.62
CA ARG A 17 -5.07 -17.95 -10.07
C ARG A 17 -4.08 -18.62 -9.11
N SER A 18 -3.40 -17.88 -8.25
CA SER A 18 -2.47 -18.45 -7.27
C SER A 18 -3.14 -18.92 -5.98
N GLN A 19 -4.40 -18.55 -5.75
CA GLN A 19 -5.14 -18.97 -4.57
C GLN A 19 -5.64 -20.41 -4.71
N ALA A 20 -5.55 -21.17 -3.63
CA ALA A 20 -6.03 -22.55 -3.58
C ALA A 20 -7.55 -22.56 -3.35
N GLY A 21 -8.34 -22.32 -4.40
CA GLY A 21 -9.81 -22.36 -4.35
C GLY A 21 -10.47 -21.19 -5.08
N GLU A 22 -11.75 -20.95 -4.77
CA GLU A 22 -12.53 -19.81 -5.28
C GLU A 22 -12.33 -18.58 -4.39
N GLU A 23 -11.09 -18.15 -4.13
CA GLU A 23 -10.93 -16.83 -3.48
C GLU A 23 -11.52 -15.76 -4.38
N ASP A 24 -12.49 -15.04 -3.81
CA ASP A 24 -13.31 -14.09 -4.54
C ASP A 24 -12.70 -12.69 -4.55
N PHE A 25 -13.36 -11.80 -5.27
CA PHE A 25 -12.97 -10.40 -5.36
C PHE A 25 -12.93 -9.70 -3.99
N ILE A 26 -13.69 -10.17 -2.99
CA ILE A 26 -13.73 -9.57 -1.65
C ILE A 26 -12.45 -9.91 -0.89
N ALA A 27 -11.97 -11.16 -0.96
CA ALA A 27 -10.69 -11.54 -0.37
C ALA A 27 -9.53 -10.68 -0.94
N PHE A 28 -9.58 -10.37 -2.23
CA PHE A 28 -8.61 -9.46 -2.85
C PHE A 28 -8.69 -8.03 -2.29
N CYS A 29 -9.91 -7.52 -2.10
CA CYS A 29 -10.15 -6.21 -1.52
C CYS A 29 -9.62 -6.12 -0.09
N ASP A 30 -9.87 -7.14 0.74
CA ASP A 30 -9.37 -7.24 2.11
C ASP A 30 -7.84 -7.33 2.15
N LEU A 31 -7.22 -8.04 1.20
CA LEU A 31 -5.77 -8.11 1.09
C LEU A 31 -5.14 -6.76 0.72
N LEU A 32 -5.83 -5.92 -0.06
CA LEU A 32 -5.40 -4.56 -0.35
C LEU A 32 -5.76 -3.58 0.77
N GLY A 33 -6.74 -3.93 1.60
CA GLY A 33 -7.30 -3.10 2.66
C GLY A 33 -8.33 -2.07 2.19
N TYR A 34 -8.83 -2.17 0.96
CA TYR A 34 -9.73 -1.17 0.37
C TYR A 34 -11.11 -1.75 0.03
N PRO A 35 -12.18 -0.95 0.09
CA PRO A 35 -13.52 -1.45 -0.21
C PRO A 35 -13.68 -1.85 -1.68
N PRO A 36 -14.60 -2.78 -2.00
CA PRO A 36 -14.83 -3.26 -3.36
C PRO A 36 -15.09 -2.15 -4.39
N SER A 37 -15.84 -1.12 -4.03
CA SER A 37 -16.10 0.03 -4.90
C SER A 37 -14.81 0.73 -5.34
N LYS A 38 -13.82 0.80 -4.44
CA LYS A 38 -12.54 1.44 -4.72
C LYS A 38 -11.67 0.61 -5.65
N VAL A 39 -11.57 -0.68 -5.35
CA VAL A 39 -10.81 -1.63 -6.18
C VAL A 39 -11.44 -1.81 -7.56
N LEU A 40 -12.77 -1.77 -7.69
CA LEU A 40 -13.46 -1.78 -8.98
C LEU A 40 -13.15 -0.52 -9.79
N GLY A 41 -13.15 0.66 -9.16
CA GLY A 41 -12.76 1.91 -9.84
C GLY A 41 -11.37 1.84 -10.45
N TRP A 42 -10.40 1.26 -9.73
CA TRP A 42 -9.05 0.99 -10.25
C TRP A 42 -9.03 -0.01 -11.40
N LEU A 43 -9.81 -1.11 -11.32
CA LEU A 43 -9.90 -2.11 -12.37
C LEU A 43 -10.53 -1.54 -13.66
N HIS A 44 -11.49 -0.63 -13.53
CA HIS A 44 -12.15 0.02 -14.66
C HIS A 44 -11.38 1.25 -15.17
N GLY A 45 -10.38 1.72 -14.43
CA GLY A 45 -9.62 2.92 -14.77
C GLY A 45 -10.40 4.22 -14.59
N GLU A 46 -11.36 4.24 -13.67
CA GLU A 46 -12.10 5.44 -13.29
C GLU A 46 -11.18 6.47 -12.62
N TYR A 47 -10.19 6.01 -11.86
CA TYR A 47 -9.13 6.81 -11.24
C TYR A 47 -7.88 5.96 -10.98
N LEU A 48 -6.77 6.62 -10.71
CA LEU A 48 -5.50 5.98 -10.31
C LEU A 48 -5.42 5.88 -8.79
N PRO A 49 -4.65 4.92 -8.25
CA PRO A 49 -4.34 4.89 -6.83
C PRO A 49 -3.41 6.05 -6.47
N GLU A 50 -3.58 6.60 -5.27
CA GLU A 50 -2.79 7.73 -4.76
C GLU A 50 -2.23 7.47 -3.36
N GLY A 51 -1.06 8.06 -3.09
CA GLY A 51 -0.36 7.99 -1.80
C GLY A 51 -0.32 6.58 -1.18
N PRO A 52 -0.99 6.37 -0.03
CA PRO A 52 -0.97 5.09 0.71
C PRO A 52 -1.56 3.91 -0.09
N GLU A 53 -2.42 4.18 -1.07
CA GLU A 53 -3.02 3.15 -1.92
C GLU A 53 -1.96 2.47 -2.79
N ILE A 54 -1.00 3.26 -3.27
CA ILE A 54 0.12 2.77 -4.08
C ILE A 54 1.00 1.87 -3.23
N LEU A 55 1.26 2.24 -1.97
CA LEU A 55 2.03 1.43 -1.03
C LEU A 55 1.33 0.09 -0.74
N SER A 56 0.02 0.09 -0.50
CA SER A 56 -0.75 -1.15 -0.31
C SER A 56 -0.74 -2.05 -1.54
N ILE A 57 -0.89 -1.47 -2.73
CA ILE A 57 -0.80 -2.23 -3.99
C ILE A 57 0.61 -2.79 -4.16
N ALA A 58 1.65 -2.00 -3.87
CA ALA A 58 3.04 -2.44 -3.99
C ALA A 58 3.36 -3.60 -3.03
N GLY A 59 2.91 -3.50 -1.79
CA GLY A 59 3.11 -4.52 -0.76
C GLY A 59 2.35 -5.83 -1.01
N THR A 60 1.41 -5.84 -1.95
CA THR A 60 0.60 -7.02 -2.26
C THR A 60 0.90 -7.59 -3.66
N LEU A 61 1.11 -6.71 -4.66
CA LEU A 61 1.23 -7.09 -6.07
C LEU A 61 2.62 -6.86 -6.66
N GLY A 62 3.50 -6.16 -5.95
CA GLY A 62 4.85 -5.81 -6.38
C GLY A 62 5.04 -4.32 -6.66
N THR A 63 6.28 -3.86 -6.52
CA THR A 63 6.68 -2.45 -6.64
C THR A 63 6.57 -1.90 -8.06
N GLU A 64 6.27 -2.73 -9.06
CA GLU A 64 6.04 -2.33 -10.44
C GLU A 64 4.91 -1.32 -10.60
N VAL A 65 3.97 -1.25 -9.64
CA VAL A 65 2.91 -0.24 -9.62
C VAL A 65 3.45 1.18 -9.74
N TYR A 66 4.56 1.50 -9.05
CA TYR A 66 5.19 2.83 -9.07
C TYR A 66 5.60 3.22 -10.49
N SER A 67 6.36 2.35 -11.16
CA SER A 67 6.78 2.58 -12.55
C SER A 67 5.59 2.64 -13.52
N THR A 68 4.51 1.89 -13.24
CA THR A 68 3.32 1.82 -14.09
C THR A 68 2.53 3.13 -14.09
N ILE A 69 2.55 3.87 -12.97
CA ILE A 69 1.92 5.18 -12.82
C ILE A 69 2.91 6.35 -12.95
N GLY A 70 4.18 6.07 -13.29
CA GLY A 70 5.21 7.10 -13.55
C GLY A 70 5.84 7.69 -12.30
N LEU A 71 5.77 7.01 -11.16
CA LEU A 71 6.42 7.41 -9.92
C LEU A 71 7.82 6.77 -9.77
N PRO A 72 8.72 7.41 -9.00
CA PRO A 72 9.99 6.80 -8.63
C PRO A 72 9.78 5.51 -7.84
N ALA A 73 10.80 4.65 -7.82
CA ALA A 73 10.76 3.44 -7.02
C ALA A 73 10.61 3.78 -5.53
N VAL A 74 9.78 3.00 -4.83
CA VAL A 74 9.60 3.09 -3.37
C VAL A 74 10.89 2.76 -2.63
N ASP A 75 11.09 3.39 -1.46
CA ASP A 75 12.18 3.04 -0.56
C ASP A 75 12.06 1.56 -0.14
N PRO A 76 13.10 0.73 -0.38
CA PRO A 76 13.12 -0.66 0.06
C PRO A 76 12.92 -0.84 1.58
N GLU A 77 13.36 0.10 2.42
CA GLU A 77 13.15 0.03 3.87
C GLU A 77 11.68 0.21 4.24
N LEU A 78 10.96 1.10 3.55
CA LEU A 78 9.52 1.28 3.73
C LEU A 78 8.76 -0.02 3.42
N MET A 79 9.16 -0.70 2.33
CA MET A 79 8.59 -1.99 1.95
C MET A 79 8.88 -3.07 2.99
N LYS A 80 10.10 -3.11 3.56
CA LYS A 80 10.43 -4.05 4.64
C LYS A 80 9.52 -3.85 5.86
N ILE A 81 9.28 -2.60 6.24
CA ILE A 81 8.37 -2.29 7.36
C ILE A 81 6.96 -2.76 7.02
N TYR A 82 6.44 -2.41 5.84
CA TYR A 82 5.10 -2.83 5.42
C TYR A 82 4.94 -4.36 5.47
N HIS A 83 5.92 -5.12 4.94
CA HIS A 83 5.89 -6.58 4.95
C HIS A 83 6.06 -7.21 6.34
N ALA A 84 6.70 -6.53 7.30
CA ALA A 84 6.79 -6.99 8.67
C ALA A 84 5.39 -7.12 9.33
N PHE A 85 4.42 -6.36 8.85
CA PHE A 85 3.01 -6.43 9.26
C PHE A 85 2.14 -7.21 8.28
N SER A 86 2.71 -8.20 7.59
CA SER A 86 1.99 -9.05 6.63
C SER A 86 0.77 -9.80 7.21
N HIS A 87 0.71 -9.97 8.53
CA HIS A 87 -0.42 -10.55 9.26
C HIS A 87 -1.63 -9.61 9.39
N LEU A 88 -1.49 -8.32 9.06
CA LEU A 88 -2.60 -7.36 9.04
C LEU A 88 -3.41 -7.50 7.74
N HIS A 89 -4.73 -7.43 7.88
CA HIS A 89 -5.70 -7.54 6.80
C HIS A 89 -6.76 -6.44 6.89
N GLY A 90 -7.49 -6.22 5.80
CA GLY A 90 -8.62 -5.29 5.74
C GLY A 90 -8.22 -3.88 6.18
N GLU A 91 -9.05 -3.28 7.03
CA GLU A 91 -8.87 -1.90 7.47
C GLU A 91 -7.52 -1.66 8.19
N PHE A 92 -7.04 -2.61 9.00
CA PHE A 92 -5.76 -2.47 9.70
C PHE A 92 -4.58 -2.36 8.72
N ARG A 93 -4.67 -3.03 7.58
CA ARG A 93 -3.65 -2.96 6.54
C ARG A 93 -3.66 -1.60 5.83
N SER A 94 -4.84 -1.04 5.60
CA SER A 94 -4.97 0.34 5.10
C SER A 94 -4.47 1.37 6.09
N ARG A 95 -4.76 1.20 7.39
CA ARG A 95 -4.25 2.07 8.45
C ARG A 95 -2.73 2.03 8.54
N LEU A 96 -2.11 0.86 8.37
CA LEU A 96 -0.65 0.75 8.25
C LEU A 96 -0.10 1.54 7.06
N ALA A 97 -0.69 1.36 5.86
CA ALA A 97 -0.23 2.08 4.68
C ALA A 97 -0.33 3.60 4.86
N GLN A 98 -1.43 4.06 5.48
CA GLN A 98 -1.63 5.46 5.84
C GLN A 98 -0.57 5.98 6.81
N ALA A 99 -0.33 5.24 7.90
CA ALA A 99 0.63 5.65 8.91
C ALA A 99 2.06 5.72 8.35
N LEU A 100 2.44 4.76 7.52
CA LEU A 100 3.74 4.73 6.85
C LEU A 100 3.90 5.88 5.86
N TRP A 101 2.89 6.12 5.02
CA TRP A 101 2.90 7.21 4.06
C TRP A 101 2.96 8.59 4.73
N GLU A 102 2.20 8.78 5.81
CA GLU A 102 2.22 10.02 6.59
C GLU A 102 3.59 10.25 7.25
N ALA A 103 4.17 9.22 7.87
CA ALA A 103 5.48 9.31 8.50
C ALA A 103 6.60 9.60 7.47
N GLU A 104 6.58 8.92 6.32
CA GLU A 104 7.54 9.14 5.23
C GLU A 104 7.49 10.59 4.75
N ASN A 105 6.29 11.09 4.42
CA ASN A 105 6.12 12.48 3.99
C ASN A 105 6.61 13.48 5.03
N GLU A 106 6.35 13.23 6.32
CA GLU A 106 6.78 14.12 7.39
C GLU A 106 8.31 14.14 7.54
N ILE A 107 8.96 12.96 7.48
CA ILE A 107 10.41 12.81 7.52
C ILE A 107 11.06 13.54 6.33
N GLU A 108 10.53 13.34 5.12
CA GLU A 108 11.02 13.98 3.90
C GLU A 108 10.87 15.51 3.95
N GLN A 109 9.69 16.01 4.33
CA GLN A 109 9.42 17.44 4.43
C GLN A 109 10.33 18.14 5.44
N LYS A 110 10.57 17.49 6.58
CA LYS A 110 11.47 17.99 7.63
C LYS A 110 12.95 17.73 7.34
N ARG A 111 13.28 16.99 6.27
CA ARG A 111 14.65 16.57 5.88
C ARG A 111 15.37 15.84 7.02
N ILE A 112 14.63 15.02 7.74
CA ILE A 112 15.14 14.23 8.86
C ILE A 112 15.86 13.01 8.30
N LEU A 113 16.97 12.63 8.96
CA LEU A 113 17.64 11.38 8.63
C LEU A 113 16.75 10.20 9.06
N SER A 114 16.45 9.29 8.13
CA SER A 114 15.54 8.16 8.34
C SER A 114 15.95 7.22 9.48
N ASN A 115 17.23 7.22 9.87
CA ASN A 115 17.77 6.41 10.97
C ASN A 115 17.90 7.15 12.31
N SER A 116 17.38 8.38 12.42
CA SER A 116 17.42 9.17 13.63
C SER A 116 16.35 8.76 14.65
N GLU A 117 16.56 9.10 15.93
CA GLU A 117 15.52 8.96 16.96
C GLU A 117 14.30 9.82 16.66
N GLU A 118 14.48 10.94 15.97
CA GLU A 118 13.37 11.81 15.53
C GLU A 118 12.49 11.12 14.47
N ALA A 119 13.10 10.42 13.50
CA ALA A 119 12.35 9.61 12.53
C ALA A 119 11.56 8.48 13.22
N LYS A 120 12.13 7.84 14.24
CA LYS A 120 11.42 6.82 15.04
C LYS A 120 10.24 7.41 15.79
N ALA A 121 10.39 8.60 16.37
CA ALA A 121 9.31 9.29 17.05
C ALA A 121 8.15 9.62 16.09
N ILE A 122 8.46 10.15 14.90
CA ILE A 122 7.45 10.42 13.86
C ILE A 122 6.69 9.15 13.47
N LEU A 123 7.41 8.05 13.24
CA LEU A 123 6.80 6.77 12.89
C LEU A 123 5.89 6.24 14.01
N ASN A 124 6.35 6.32 15.26
CA ASN A 124 5.58 5.90 16.42
C ASN A 124 4.31 6.75 16.60
N ASP A 125 4.43 8.07 16.45
CA ASP A 125 3.29 8.99 16.54
C ASP A 125 2.26 8.71 15.44
N ALA A 126 2.72 8.43 14.21
CA ALA A 126 1.83 7.99 13.14
C ALA A 126 1.14 6.67 13.49
N PHE A 127 1.85 5.68 14.02
CA PHE A 127 1.26 4.39 14.40
C PHE A 127 0.21 4.54 15.51
N ILE A 128 0.44 5.40 16.49
CA ILE A 128 -0.54 5.73 17.53
C ILE A 128 -1.76 6.42 16.92
N ARG A 129 -1.56 7.44 16.06
CA ARG A 129 -2.67 8.15 15.38
C ARG A 129 -3.59 7.20 14.61
N TRP A 130 -3.00 6.19 13.96
CA TRP A 130 -3.72 5.20 13.16
C TRP A 130 -4.15 3.96 13.96
N GLY A 131 -3.93 3.94 15.28
CA GLY A 131 -4.40 2.88 16.18
C GLY A 131 -3.71 1.53 15.99
N LEU A 132 -2.44 1.54 15.58
CA LEU A 132 -1.62 0.34 15.37
C LEU A 132 -0.83 -0.05 16.63
N THR A 133 -0.59 0.90 17.53
CA THR A 133 0.12 0.73 18.81
C THR A 133 -0.61 1.49 19.92
N GLN A 134 -0.55 0.96 21.15
CA GLN A 134 -1.08 1.60 22.37
C GLN A 134 0.06 2.08 23.25
#